data_AF-A0A2J8IP97-F1
#
_entry.id   AF-A0A2J8IP97-F1
#
_cell.length_a   1.000
_cell.length_b   1.000
_cell.length_c   1.000
_cell.angle_alpha   90.00
_cell.angle_beta   90.00
_cell.angle_gamma   90.00
#
_symmetry.space_group_name_H-M   'P 1'
#
loop_
_entity.id
_entity.type
_entity.pdbx_description
1 polymer ?
#
loop_
_entity_poly.entity_id
_entity_poly.type
_entity_poly.pdbx_seq_one_letter_code
_entity_poly.pdbx_strand_id
1 'polypeptide(L)'
;MLRCGQMIFAQALVCRHLGRDWRWTQRKRQPDSYFSVLNAFIDRKDSYYSIHQIAQMGVGEGKSIGQWYGPNTVAQVLKKLAVFDTWSSLAVHIAMDNTVVMEEIRRLCRTSVPCAGATAFPADSDRHCNGFPAGAEVTNRLSPWRP
;
A
#
# COMPACT_ATOMS: atom_id res chain seq x y z
N MET A 1 -4.31 -14.12 12.69
CA MET A 1 -3.30 -13.30 11.97
C MET A 1 -3.87 -12.54 10.77
N LEU A 2 -4.79 -13.11 9.98
CA LEU A 2 -5.35 -12.46 8.79
C LEU A 2 -5.91 -11.05 9.08
N ARG A 3 -6.69 -10.89 10.17
CA ARG A 3 -7.21 -9.58 10.61
C ARG A 3 -6.11 -8.57 10.96
N CYS A 4 -5.01 -9.02 11.57
CA CYS A 4 -3.86 -8.15 11.83
C CYS A 4 -3.22 -7.66 10.52
N GLY A 5 -3.10 -8.55 9.53
CA GLY A 5 -2.68 -8.21 8.17
C GLY A 5 -3.60 -7.17 7.52
N GLN A 6 -4.92 -7.33 7.66
CA GLN A 6 -5.87 -6.33 7.18
C GLN A 6 -5.67 -4.97 7.85
N MET A 7 -5.50 -4.92 9.18
CA MET A 7 -5.32 -3.64 9.90
C MET A 7 -4.06 -2.90 9.47
N ILE A 8 -2.92 -3.57 9.36
CA ILE A 8 -1.67 -2.91 8.94
C ILE A 8 -1.74 -2.46 7.48
N PHE A 9 -2.36 -3.27 6.60
CA PHE A 9 -2.52 -2.91 5.20
C PHE A 9 -3.55 -1.78 5.01
N ALA A 10 -4.65 -1.78 5.78
CA ALA A 10 -5.62 -0.70 5.80
C ALA A 10 -4.98 0.61 6.26
N GLN A 11 -4.10 0.58 7.26
CA GLN A 11 -3.35 1.76 7.68
C GLN A 11 -2.47 2.31 6.55
N ALA A 12 -1.84 1.45 5.74
CA ALA A 12 -1.09 1.88 4.55
C ALA A 12 -2.02 2.56 3.52
N LEU A 13 -3.21 2.00 3.27
CA LEU A 13 -4.21 2.60 2.39
C LEU A 13 -4.75 3.94 2.93
N VAL A 14 -4.94 4.07 4.24
CA VAL A 14 -5.30 5.34 4.89
C VAL A 14 -4.21 6.38 4.64
N CYS A 15 -2.93 6.03 4.87
CA CYS A 15 -1.82 6.95 4.58
C CYS A 15 -1.77 7.34 3.10
N ARG A 16 -2.02 6.38 2.19
CA ARG A 16 -2.01 6.59 0.74
C ARG A 16 -3.11 7.53 0.24
N HIS A 17 -4.32 7.39 0.76
CA HIS A 17 -5.53 8.01 0.22
C HIS A 17 -6.10 9.16 1.06
N LEU A 18 -5.86 9.15 2.37
CA LEU A 18 -6.39 10.14 3.33
C LEU A 18 -5.28 10.95 4.00
N GLY A 19 -4.04 10.43 3.98
CA GLY A 19 -2.89 11.03 4.67
C GLY A 19 -2.79 10.63 6.13
N ARG A 20 -1.59 10.76 6.71
CA ARG A 20 -1.29 10.34 8.09
C ARG A 20 -2.01 11.18 9.14
N ASP A 21 -2.35 12.42 8.83
CA ASP A 21 -3.00 13.37 9.74
C ASP A 21 -4.51 13.22 9.80
N TRP A 22 -5.10 12.48 8.85
CA TRP A 22 -6.54 12.21 8.88
C TRP A 22 -6.95 11.48 10.16
N ARG A 23 -8.07 11.90 10.74
CA ARG A 23 -8.67 11.27 11.92
C ARG A 23 -10.15 11.05 11.67
N TRP A 24 -10.62 9.86 12.03
CA TRP A 24 -12.03 9.56 12.05
C TRP A 24 -12.70 10.30 13.22
N THR A 25 -13.92 10.79 13.02
CA THR A 25 -14.72 11.40 14.09
C THR A 25 -16.18 11.04 13.88
N GLN A 26 -16.81 10.52 14.93
CA GLN A 26 -18.23 10.20 14.90
C GLN A 26 -19.07 11.44 14.58
N ARG A 27 -20.17 11.27 13.82
CA ARG A 27 -21.10 12.34 13.39
C ARG A 27 -20.50 13.37 12.43
N LYS A 28 -19.25 13.21 11.98
CA LYS A 28 -18.70 13.99 10.85
C LYS A 28 -18.75 13.15 9.57
N ARG A 29 -19.13 13.80 8.47
CA ARG A 29 -19.04 13.18 7.13
C ARG A 29 -17.56 12.90 6.82
N GLN A 30 -17.29 11.66 6.44
CA GLN A 30 -15.95 11.24 6.03
C GLN A 30 -15.77 11.40 4.51
N PRO A 31 -14.55 11.56 4.00
CA PRO A 31 -14.28 11.60 2.55
C PRO A 31 -14.72 10.30 1.86
N ASP A 32 -15.09 10.35 0.59
CA ASP A 32 -15.53 9.15 -0.14
C ASP A 32 -14.41 8.10 -0.22
N SER A 33 -13.15 8.53 -0.31
CA SER A 33 -11.97 7.64 -0.25
C SER A 33 -11.89 6.83 1.04
N TYR A 34 -12.41 7.32 2.18
CA TYR A 34 -12.48 6.53 3.41
C TYR A 34 -13.41 5.33 3.25
N PHE A 35 -14.58 5.55 2.64
CA PHE A 35 -15.52 4.47 2.36
C PHE A 35 -14.96 3.50 1.33
N SER A 36 -14.22 3.96 0.32
CA SER A 36 -13.51 3.09 -0.63
C SER A 36 -12.44 2.23 0.05
N VAL A 37 -11.63 2.81 0.96
CA VAL A 37 -10.65 2.04 1.75
C VAL A 37 -11.39 1.01 2.61
N LEU A 38 -12.40 1.41 3.37
CA LEU A 38 -13.16 0.49 4.22
C LEU A 38 -13.79 -0.65 3.40
N ASN A 39 -14.39 -0.31 2.25
CA ASN A 39 -15.02 -1.26 1.33
C ASN A 39 -14.04 -2.33 0.84
N ALA A 40 -12.75 -2.00 0.69
CA ALA A 40 -11.73 -2.98 0.29
C ALA A 40 -11.50 -4.10 1.34
N PHE A 41 -11.89 -3.90 2.60
CA PHE A 41 -11.70 -4.86 3.70
C PHE A 41 -13.00 -5.50 4.22
N ILE A 42 -14.16 -5.08 3.72
CA ILE A 42 -15.45 -5.68 4.10
C ILE A 42 -15.42 -7.18 3.80
N ASP A 43 -16.10 -7.97 4.64
CA ASP A 43 -16.15 -9.43 4.54
C ASP A 43 -17.10 -9.89 3.43
N ARG A 44 -16.80 -9.48 2.20
CA ARG A 44 -17.44 -9.95 0.98
C ARG A 44 -16.39 -10.29 -0.06
N LYS A 45 -16.67 -11.29 -0.90
CA LYS A 45 -15.72 -11.79 -1.90
C LYS A 45 -15.32 -10.76 -2.97
N ASP A 46 -16.12 -9.73 -3.19
CA ASP A 46 -15.87 -8.63 -4.14
C ASP A 46 -14.93 -7.56 -3.59
N SER A 47 -14.63 -7.57 -2.29
CA SER A 47 -13.67 -6.68 -1.66
C SER A 47 -12.24 -7.23 -1.75
N TYR A 48 -11.29 -6.42 -2.25
CA TYR A 48 -9.91 -6.80 -2.57
C TYR A 48 -9.18 -7.55 -1.45
N TYR A 49 -9.27 -7.04 -0.23
CA TYR A 49 -8.55 -7.54 0.94
C TYR A 49 -9.51 -8.13 1.97
N SER A 50 -10.66 -8.65 1.54
CA SER A 50 -11.60 -9.35 2.41
C SER A 50 -11.00 -10.60 3.02
N ILE A 51 -11.60 -11.07 4.12
CA ILE A 51 -11.19 -12.36 4.72
C ILE A 51 -11.28 -13.52 3.72
N HIS A 52 -12.24 -13.46 2.79
CA HIS A 52 -12.43 -14.44 1.72
C HIS A 52 -11.24 -14.46 0.76
N GLN A 53 -10.86 -13.29 0.24
CA GLN A 53 -9.75 -13.17 -0.70
C GLN A 53 -8.42 -13.54 -0.05
N ILE A 54 -8.18 -13.13 1.20
CA ILE A 54 -6.95 -13.49 1.94
C ILE A 54 -6.88 -15.00 2.18
N ALA A 55 -7.96 -15.63 2.63
CA ALA A 55 -7.98 -17.07 2.89
C ALA A 55 -7.80 -17.88 1.59
N GLN A 56 -8.47 -17.48 0.51
CA GLN A 56 -8.38 -18.15 -0.78
C GLN A 56 -6.99 -18.00 -1.41
N MET A 57 -6.40 -16.81 -1.37
CA MET A 57 -5.06 -16.56 -1.90
C MET A 57 -3.99 -17.33 -1.11
N GLY A 58 -4.17 -17.53 0.19
CA GLY A 58 -3.24 -18.30 1.01
C GLY A 58 -3.23 -19.80 0.70
N VAL A 59 -4.22 -20.35 0.00
CA VAL A 59 -4.14 -21.72 -0.55
C VAL A 59 -2.95 -21.83 -1.50
N GLY A 60 -2.69 -20.79 -2.30
CA GLY A 60 -1.51 -20.71 -3.16
C GLY A 60 -0.18 -20.55 -2.41
N GLU A 61 -0.22 -20.25 -1.11
CA GLU A 61 0.94 -20.25 -0.20
C GLU A 61 1.05 -21.56 0.61
N GLY A 62 0.30 -22.59 0.21
CA GLY A 62 0.27 -23.88 0.91
C GLY A 62 -0.47 -23.83 2.26
N LYS A 63 -1.35 -22.84 2.48
CA LYS A 63 -2.20 -22.76 3.67
C LYS A 63 -3.64 -23.10 3.35
N SER A 64 -4.15 -24.17 3.96
CA SER A 64 -5.57 -24.51 3.88
C SER A 64 -6.44 -23.41 4.52
N ILE A 65 -7.67 -23.26 4.02
CA ILE A 65 -8.64 -22.34 4.60
C ILE A 65 -8.91 -22.73 6.06
N GLY A 66 -8.89 -21.76 6.96
CA GLY A 66 -9.00 -21.97 8.41
C GLY A 66 -7.67 -22.19 9.13
N GLN A 67 -6.58 -22.41 8.40
CA GLN A 67 -5.24 -22.52 9.01
C GLN A 67 -4.73 -21.15 9.48
N TRP A 68 -4.01 -21.15 10.59
CA TRP A 68 -3.37 -19.94 11.11
C TRP A 68 -2.14 -19.54 10.26
N TYR A 69 -1.99 -18.24 10.00
CA TYR A 69 -0.89 -17.68 9.21
C TYR A 69 0.17 -17.06 10.12
N GLY A 70 1.44 -17.23 9.76
CA GLY A 70 2.53 -16.40 10.30
C GLY A 70 2.61 -15.03 9.61
N PRO A 71 3.43 -14.10 10.13
CA PRO A 71 3.58 -12.75 9.57
C PRO A 71 4.03 -12.75 8.09
N ASN A 72 5.02 -13.57 7.73
CA ASN A 72 5.50 -13.64 6.35
C ASN A 72 4.40 -14.13 5.39
N THR A 73 3.66 -15.18 5.75
CA THR A 73 2.59 -15.71 4.90
C THR A 73 1.51 -14.68 4.60
N VAL A 74 1.03 -13.94 5.62
CA VAL A 74 0.02 -12.91 5.38
C VAL A 74 0.56 -11.75 4.54
N ALA A 75 1.84 -11.39 4.70
CA ALA A 75 2.49 -10.38 3.87
C ALA A 75 2.54 -10.81 2.39
N GLN A 76 2.94 -12.06 2.10
CA GLN A 76 2.98 -12.61 0.74
C GLN A 76 1.60 -12.61 0.09
N VAL A 77 0.57 -13.01 0.85
CA VAL A 77 -0.82 -12.97 0.38
C VAL A 77 -1.25 -11.54 0.03
N LEU A 78 -0.98 -10.56 0.90
CA LEU A 78 -1.33 -9.16 0.65
C LEU A 78 -0.59 -8.59 -0.57
N LYS A 79 0.69 -8.96 -0.76
CA LYS A 79 1.46 -8.60 -1.95
C LYS A 79 0.80 -9.10 -3.24
N LYS A 80 0.29 -10.34 -3.27
CA LYS A 80 -0.42 -10.89 -4.43
C LYS A 80 -1.77 -10.21 -4.65
N LEU A 81 -2.52 -9.94 -3.58
CA LEU A 81 -3.83 -9.28 -3.67
C LEU A 81 -3.73 -7.83 -4.16
N ALA A 82 -2.69 -7.10 -3.75
CA ALA A 82 -2.47 -5.71 -4.14
C ALA A 82 -2.28 -5.50 -5.66
N VAL A 83 -1.96 -6.57 -6.41
CA VAL A 83 -1.87 -6.54 -7.88
C VAL A 83 -3.23 -6.21 -8.52
N PHE A 84 -4.34 -6.62 -7.90
CA PHE A 84 -5.69 -6.39 -8.42
C PHE A 84 -6.26 -5.02 -8.06
N ASP A 85 -5.65 -4.31 -7.10
CA ASP A 85 -6.06 -2.98 -6.65
C ASP A 85 -5.37 -1.89 -7.49
N THR A 86 -5.93 -1.66 -8.67
CA THR A 86 -5.45 -0.62 -9.60
C THR A 86 -5.69 0.80 -9.07
N TRP A 87 -6.68 0.98 -8.19
CA TRP A 87 -6.97 2.28 -7.58
C TRP A 87 -5.85 2.74 -6.65
N SER A 88 -5.36 1.85 -5.77
CA SER A 88 -4.26 2.20 -4.87
C SER A 88 -2.90 2.12 -5.57
N SER A 89 -2.74 1.20 -6.54
CA SER A 89 -1.51 1.00 -7.33
C SER A 89 -0.24 0.84 -6.48
N LEU A 90 -0.33 0.16 -5.33
CA LEU A 90 0.77 0.03 -4.35
C LEU A 90 1.88 -0.92 -4.81
N ALA A 91 3.11 -0.62 -4.44
CA ALA A 91 4.26 -1.51 -4.58
C ALA A 91 4.57 -2.21 -3.25
N VAL A 92 4.20 -3.49 -3.14
CA VAL A 92 4.41 -4.26 -1.92
C VAL A 92 5.73 -5.05 -2.00
N HIS A 93 6.74 -4.59 -1.28
CA HIS A 93 8.02 -5.28 -1.12
C HIS A 93 8.07 -6.03 0.23
N ILE A 94 8.56 -7.26 0.21
CA ILE A 94 8.75 -8.09 1.41
C ILE A 94 10.22 -8.45 1.44
N ALA A 95 10.96 -7.78 2.31
CA ALA A 95 12.38 -8.01 2.50
C ALA A 95 12.60 -9.33 3.25
N MET A 96 13.35 -10.23 2.64
CA MET A 96 13.75 -11.51 3.22
C MET A 96 15.19 -11.42 3.76
N ASP A 97 15.63 -12.42 4.52
CA ASP A 97 17.01 -12.54 5.00
C ASP A 97 17.52 -11.31 5.75
N ASN A 98 16.60 -10.63 6.46
CA ASN A 98 16.86 -9.43 7.25
C ASN A 98 17.54 -8.29 6.46
N THR A 99 17.43 -8.29 5.12
CA THR A 99 18.17 -7.40 4.24
C THR A 99 17.23 -6.65 3.31
N VAL A 100 17.38 -5.32 3.24
CA VAL A 100 16.62 -4.47 2.33
C VAL A 100 17.50 -4.03 1.18
N VAL A 101 17.27 -4.59 -0.01
CA VAL A 101 18.05 -4.24 -1.20
C VAL A 101 17.42 -3.04 -1.90
N MET A 102 18.06 -1.86 -1.73
CA MET A 102 17.53 -0.60 -2.25
C MET A 102 17.25 -0.60 -3.76
N GLU A 103 18.07 -1.31 -4.55
CA GLU A 103 17.88 -1.40 -5.99
C GLU A 103 16.59 -2.14 -6.37
N GLU A 104 16.22 -3.18 -5.63
CA GLU A 104 14.99 -3.91 -5.86
C GLU A 104 13.77 -3.04 -5.59
N ILE A 105 13.80 -2.23 -4.52
CA ILE A 105 12.75 -1.26 -4.21
C ILE A 105 12.62 -0.24 -5.35
N ARG A 106 13.73 0.34 -5.81
CA ARG A 106 13.71 1.29 -6.93
C ARG A 106 13.12 0.67 -8.20
N ARG A 107 13.48 -0.58 -8.51
CA ARG A 107 12.96 -1.31 -9.66
C ARG A 107 11.47 -1.62 -9.52
N LEU A 108 11.00 -1.95 -8.32
CA LEU A 108 9.59 -2.26 -8.05
C LEU A 108 8.69 -1.03 -8.12
N CYS A 109 9.16 0.10 -7.57
CA CYS A 109 8.34 1.31 -7.43
C CYS A 109 8.36 2.22 -8.65
N ARG A 110 9.44 2.23 -9.46
CA ARG A 110 9.52 3.11 -10.63
C ARG A 110 8.54 2.68 -11.72
N THR A 111 7.69 3.60 -12.17
CA THR A 111 6.76 3.43 -13.30
C THR A 111 7.30 3.98 -14.61
N SER A 112 8.34 4.82 -14.55
CA SER A 112 9.05 5.38 -15.69
C SER A 112 10.53 5.65 -15.38
N VAL A 113 11.34 5.81 -16.42
CA VAL A 113 12.72 6.31 -16.29
C VAL A 113 12.64 7.78 -15.82
N PRO A 114 13.40 8.21 -14.80
CA PRO A 114 13.42 9.61 -14.40
C PRO A 114 13.79 10.47 -15.61
N CYS A 115 12.95 11.47 -15.96
CA CYS A 115 13.27 12.40 -17.03
C CYS A 115 14.64 13.05 -16.74
N ALA A 116 15.65 12.71 -17.54
CA ALA A 116 16.93 13.41 -17.56
C ALA A 116 16.71 14.78 -18.20
N GLY A 117 16.27 15.75 -17.41
CA GLY A 117 15.84 17.04 -17.93
C GLY A 117 15.42 18.03 -16.85
N ALA A 118 16.12 18.09 -15.72
CA ALA A 118 16.11 19.24 -14.84
C ALA A 118 17.49 19.34 -14.19
N THR A 119 18.14 20.46 -14.47
CA THR A 119 19.49 20.89 -14.10
C THR A 119 19.93 20.53 -12.68
N ALA A 120 21.22 20.21 -12.55
CA ALA A 120 21.94 20.05 -11.31
C ALA A 120 21.63 21.18 -10.31
N PHE A 121 21.09 20.82 -9.14
CA PHE A 121 21.20 21.63 -7.94
C PHE A 121 22.40 21.11 -7.14
N PRO A 122 23.28 21.98 -6.64
CA PRO A 122 24.43 21.55 -5.86
C PRO A 122 23.95 20.87 -4.58
N ALA A 123 24.72 19.90 -4.13
CA ALA A 123 24.45 19.13 -2.92
C ALA A 123 24.44 20.04 -1.70
N ASP A 124 23.26 20.24 -1.10
CA ASP A 124 23.15 20.70 0.28
C ASP A 124 22.87 19.48 1.16
N SER A 125 23.85 19.16 2.00
CA SER A 125 23.72 18.25 3.13
C SER A 125 22.78 18.88 4.15
N ASP A 126 21.77 18.12 4.60
CA ASP A 126 20.80 18.40 5.68
C ASP A 126 19.37 18.81 5.28
N ARG A 127 18.68 17.95 4.51
CA ARG A 127 17.20 17.89 4.57
C ARG A 127 16.72 16.48 4.86
N HIS A 128 16.36 16.25 6.12
CA HIS A 128 15.43 15.20 6.51
C HIS A 128 14.08 15.45 5.80
N CYS A 129 13.82 14.73 4.70
CA CYS A 129 12.55 14.83 3.99
C CYS A 129 11.52 13.87 4.62
N ASN A 130 11.02 14.20 5.80
CA ASN A 130 9.71 13.74 6.25
C ASN A 130 8.70 14.84 5.96
N GLY A 131 8.04 14.78 4.80
CA GLY A 131 6.96 15.71 4.48
C GLY A 131 6.58 15.68 3.00
N PHE A 132 5.43 15.09 2.69
CA PHE A 132 4.73 15.36 1.43
C PHE A 132 4.17 16.80 1.50
N PRO A 133 4.25 17.60 0.41
CA PRO A 133 3.62 18.93 0.40
C PRO A 133 2.09 18.77 0.40
N ALA A 134 1.44 19.59 1.23
CA ALA A 134 -0.01 19.70 1.29
C ALA A 134 -0.55 20.30 -0.02
N GLY A 135 -1.61 19.68 -0.55
CA GLY A 135 -2.37 20.20 -1.68
C GLY A 135 -1.92 19.64 -3.03
N ALA A 136 -2.36 18.42 -3.35
CA ALA A 136 -2.44 17.98 -4.74
C ALA A 136 -3.87 17.53 -4.99
N GLU A 137 -4.65 18.44 -5.57
CA GLU A 137 -5.87 18.10 -6.30
C GLU A 137 -5.56 16.99 -7.31
N VAL A 138 -6.52 16.09 -7.47
CA VAL A 138 -6.48 14.91 -8.34
C VAL A 138 -6.27 15.35 -9.77
N THR A 139 -5.02 15.50 -10.17
CA THR A 139 -4.61 15.54 -11.57
C THR A 139 -4.05 14.17 -11.91
N ASN A 140 -4.57 13.61 -13.00
CA ASN A 140 -4.36 12.26 -13.50
C ASN A 140 -2.92 12.03 -14.04
N ARG A 141 -1.90 12.52 -13.32
CA ARG A 141 -0.49 12.21 -13.58
C ARG A 141 -0.13 11.00 -12.75
N LEU A 142 0.14 9.88 -13.43
CA LEU A 142 0.79 8.72 -12.83
C LEU A 142 2.06 9.19 -12.14
N SER A 143 2.13 9.06 -10.81
CA SER A 143 3.35 9.36 -10.08
C SER A 143 4.47 8.47 -10.63
N PRO A 144 5.69 8.99 -10.82
CA PRO A 144 6.83 8.20 -11.32
C PRO A 144 7.25 7.10 -10.33
N TRP A 145 6.68 7.12 -9.12
CA TRP A 145 6.94 6.21 -8.04
C TRP A 145 5.61 5.68 -7.47
N ARG A 146 5.47 4.36 -7.43
CA ARG A 146 4.37 3.67 -6.75
C ARG A 146 4.59 3.74 -5.25
N PRO A 147 3.59 4.22 -4.49
CA PRO A 147 3.63 4.21 -3.04
C PRO A 147 3.77 2.80 -2.46
#